data_AF-A0A644Z114-F1
#
_entry.id   AF-A0A644Z114-F1
#
_cell.length_a   1.000
_cell.length_b   1.000
_cell.length_c   1.000
_cell.angle_alpha   90.00
_cell.angle_beta   90.00
_cell.angle_gamma   90.00
#
_symmetry.space_group_name_H-M   'P 1'
#
loop_
_entity.id
_entity.type
_entity.pdbx_description
1 polymer ?
#
loop_
_entity_poly.entity_id
_entity_poly.type
_entity_poly.pdbx_seq_one_letter_code
_entity_poly.pdbx_strand_id
1 'polypeptide(L)' 'MIRARDLMREGLSLTLVAQQCGFSEYSGFYKAFKNEYGISPREYAARQ' A
#
# COMPACT_ATOMS: atom_id res chain seq x y z
N MET A 1 -3.55 4.93 6.33
CA MET A 1 -2.34 4.76 5.49
C MET A 1 -1.01 4.96 6.23
N ILE A 2 -0.98 5.48 7.46
CA ILE A 2 0.28 5.83 8.17
C ILE A 2 1.26 4.64 8.27
N ARG A 3 0.77 3.40 8.43
CA ARG A 3 1.61 2.19 8.46
C ARG A 3 1.95 1.58 7.09
N ALA A 4 1.30 2.00 6.00
CA ALA A 4 1.53 1.40 4.68
C ALA A 4 3.00 1.52 4.24
N ARG A 5 3.60 2.68 4.51
CA ARG A 5 5.00 2.98 4.21
C ARG A 5 5.98 2.15 5.02
N ASP A 6 5.66 1.87 6.27
CA ASP A 6 6.50 1.08 7.18
C ASP A 6 6.48 -0.39 6.75
N LEU A 7 5.29 -0.93 6.48
CA LEU A 7 5.09 -2.29 6.01
C LEU A 7 5.73 -2.52 4.62
N MET A 8 5.64 -1.53 3.73
CA MET A 8 6.33 -1.57 2.43
C MET A 8 7.85 -1.57 2.60
N ARG A 9 8.37 -0.89 3.63
CA ARG A 9 9.80 -0.85 3.94
C ARG A 9 10.31 -2.16 4.55
N GLU A 10 9.45 -2.89 5.24
CA GLU A 10 9.71 -4.28 5.69
C GLU A 10 9.71 -5.28 4.51
N GLY A 11 9.39 -4.86 3.28
CA GLY A 11 9.31 -5.75 2.12
C GLY A 11 8.05 -6.60 2.09
N LEU A 12 7.01 -6.23 2.83
CA LEU A 12 5.75 -6.96 2.83
C LEU A 12 5.01 -6.81 1.50
N SER A 13 4.38 -7.90 1.07
CA SER A 13 3.52 -7.92 -0.11
C SER A 13 2.39 -6.91 0.01
N LEU A 14 2.07 -6.21 -1.08
CA LEU A 14 1.03 -5.18 -1.12
C LEU A 14 -0.35 -5.67 -0.64
N THR A 15 -0.64 -6.96 -0.81
CA THR A 15 -1.85 -7.60 -0.29
C THR A 15 -1.88 -7.60 1.25
N LEU A 16 -0.76 -7.89 1.91
CA LEU A 16 -0.63 -7.81 3.36
C LEU A 16 -0.71 -6.36 3.83
N VAL A 17 -0.08 -5.44 3.11
CA VAL A 17 -0.18 -4.00 3.40
C VAL A 17 -1.62 -3.53 3.32
N ALA A 18 -2.37 -3.97 2.32
CA ALA A 18 -3.80 -3.67 2.17
C ALA A 18 -4.61 -4.22 3.36
N GLN A 19 -4.41 -5.48 3.73
CA GLN A 19 -5.09 -6.07 4.88
C GLN A 19 -4.76 -5.36 6.20
N GLN A 20 -3.49 -5.04 6.43
CA GLN A 20 -3.04 -4.30 7.61
C GLN A 20 -3.58 -2.86 7.65
N CYS A 21 -3.87 -2.28 6.48
CA CYS A 21 -4.53 -0.97 6.39
C CYS A 21 -6.06 -1.04 6.55
N GLY A 22 -6.63 -2.23 6.80
CA GLY A 22 -8.07 -2.42 6.97
C GLY A 22 -8.84 -2.62 5.67
N PHE A 23 -8.15 -2.91 4.56
CA PHE A 23 -8.79 -3.23 3.29
C PHE A 23 -8.91 -4.74 3.11
N SER A 24 -10.14 -5.23 2.90
CA SER A 24 -10.38 -6.62 2.53
C SER A 24 -9.89 -6.96 1.12
N GLU A 25 -9.86 -5.96 0.24
CA GLU A 25 -9.51 -6.13 -1.17
C GLU A 25 -8.40 -5.16 -1.61
N TYR A 26 -7.45 -5.68 -2.40
CA TYR A 26 -6.37 -4.89 -2.98
C TYR A 26 -6.88 -3.76 -3.88
N SER A 27 -7.99 -3.93 -4.59
CA SER A 27 -8.57 -2.92 -5.47
C SER A 27 -8.97 -1.63 -4.74
N GLY A 28 -9.56 -1.77 -3.54
CA GLY A 28 -9.93 -0.63 -2.70
C GLY A 28 -8.70 0.09 -2.15
N PHE A 29 -7.72 -0.68 -1.68
CA PHE A 29 -6.43 -0.15 -1.24
C PHE A 29 -5.70 0.56 -2.37
N TYR A 30 -5.64 -0.02 -3.58
CA TYR A 30 -4.98 0.55 -4.74
C TYR A 30 -5.56 1.92 -5.09
N LYS A 31 -6.89 2.05 -5.15
CA LYS A 31 -7.55 3.32 -5.44
C LYS A 31 -7.28 4.35 -4.34
N ALA A 32 -7.42 3.98 -3.08
CA ALA A 32 -7.15 4.86 -1.94
C ALA A 32 -5.67 5.30 -1.90
N PHE A 33 -4.74 4.37 -2.11
CA PHE A 33 -3.30 4.64 -2.14
C PHE A 33 -2.94 5.56 -3.29
N LYS A 34 -3.43 5.27 -4.51
CA LYS A 34 -3.17 6.12 -5.66
C LYS A 34 -3.79 7.51 -5.50
N ASN A 35 -4.94 7.62 -4.87
CA ASN A 35 -5.58 8.91 -4.60
C ASN A 35 -4.82 9.72 -3.53
N GLU A 36 -4.27 9.06 -2.51
CA GLU A 36 -3.49 9.69 -1.43
C GLU A 36 -2.06 10.06 -1.87
N TYR A 37 -1.35 9.15 -2.54
CA TYR A 37 0.07 9.29 -2.88
C TYR A 37 0.33 9.66 -4.34
N GLY A 38 -0.69 9.66 -5.20
CA GLY A 38 -0.56 9.93 -6.63
C GLY A 38 0.07 8.80 -7.46
N ILE A 39 0.71 7.83 -6.81
CA ILE A 39 1.42 6.71 -7.46
C ILE A 39 0.91 5.36 -6.97
N SER A 40 1.17 4.31 -7.75
CA SER A 40 0.75 2.96 -7.39
C SER A 40 1.54 2.44 -6.19
N PRO A 41 0.94 1.68 -5.27
CA PRO A 41 1.63 1.11 -4.11
C PRO A 41 2.84 0.23 -4.50
N ARG A 42 2.79 -0.41 -5.67
CA ARG A 42 3.90 -1.18 -6.25
C ARG A 42 5.08 -0.31 -6.67
N GLU A 43 4.81 0.85 -7.26
CA GLU A 43 5.84 1.83 -7.62
C GLU A 43 6.41 2.49 -6.36
N TYR A 44 5.56 2.76 -5.38
CA TYR A 44 5.99 3.30 -4.09
C TYR A 44 6.93 2.34 -3.35
N ALA A 45 6.58 1.05 -3.30
CA ALA A 45 7.42 0.01 -2.72
C ALA A 45 8.71 -0.23 -3.51
N ALA A 46 8.71 -0.05 -4.85
CA ALA A 46 9.92 -0.16 -5.66
C ALA A 46 10.87 1.04 -5.55
N ARG A 47 10.38 2.18 -5.04
CA ARG A 47 11.15 3.42 -4.85
C ARG A 47 11.67 3.59 -3.42
N GLN A 48 11.26 2.71 -2.49
CA GLN A 48 11.76 2.67 -1.11
C GLN A 48 12.84 1.60 -0.95
#